data_AF-A0AAW6BJH6-F1
#
_entry.id   AF-A0AAW6BJH6-F1
#
_cell.length_a   1.000
_cell.length_b   1.000
_cell.length_c   1.000
_cell.angle_alpha   90.00
_cell.angle_beta   90.00
_cell.angle_gamma   90.00
#
_symmetry.space_group_name_H-M   'P 1'
#
loop_
_entity.id
_entity.type
_entity.pdbx_description
1 polymer ?
#
loop_
_entity_poly.entity_id
_entity_poly.type
_entity_poly.pdbx_seq_one_letter_code
_entity_poly.pdbx_strand_id
1 'polypeptide(L)'
;MFNTPKKSNSIASISREIGKSRCFVKAVALGAKISTRLKPIKPTPLVCQIAIELATKGFHRKEIARRLSISTGGVEPIVSTTDGLVNWRKQCKHESKRRRYQLQILLYRQYHPEAIRHDIKSDCNAAFFWLYKHEREWLEINLREPTPLHQSPRAK
;
A
#
# COMPACT_ATOMS: atom_id res chain seq x y z
N MET A 1 -32.63 -38.84 -5.87
CA MET A 1 -32.36 -38.90 -4.41
C MET A 1 -30.90 -38.55 -4.18
N PHE A 2 -30.59 -37.38 -3.61
CA PHE A 2 -29.21 -37.00 -3.28
C PHE A 2 -28.83 -37.64 -1.94
N ASN A 3 -27.89 -38.58 -1.99
CA ASN A 3 -27.40 -39.30 -0.83
C ASN A 3 -26.67 -38.32 0.10
N THR A 4 -27.12 -38.19 1.35
CA THR A 4 -26.51 -37.30 2.34
C THR A 4 -25.22 -37.92 2.87
N PRO A 5 -24.05 -37.23 2.80
CA PRO A 5 -22.81 -37.81 3.29
C PRO A 5 -22.77 -37.77 4.83
N LYS A 6 -23.06 -38.92 5.45
CA LYS A 6 -22.69 -39.26 6.83
C LYS A 6 -21.18 -39.55 6.88
N LYS A 7 -20.35 -38.52 7.01
CA LYS A 7 -18.97 -38.53 7.55
C LYS A 7 -18.43 -37.11 7.46
N SER A 8 -17.64 -36.66 8.44
CA SER A 8 -17.02 -35.32 8.44
C SER A 8 -15.89 -35.24 7.39
N ASN A 9 -16.25 -35.36 6.12
CA ASN A 9 -15.32 -35.27 5.01
C ASN A 9 -14.91 -33.81 4.85
N SER A 10 -13.60 -33.56 4.74
CA SER A 10 -13.11 -32.21 4.47
C SER A 10 -13.63 -31.71 3.12
N ILE A 11 -13.75 -30.39 2.95
CA ILE A 11 -14.19 -29.78 1.68
C ILE A 11 -13.34 -30.28 0.49
N ALA A 12 -12.06 -30.58 0.73
CA ALA A 12 -11.17 -31.13 -0.29
C ALA A 12 -11.54 -32.58 -0.68
N SER A 13 -11.94 -33.42 0.29
CA SER A 13 -12.40 -34.78 0.03
C SER A 13 -13.69 -34.77 -0.77
N ILE A 14 -14.66 -33.95 -0.33
CA ILE A 14 -15.97 -33.80 -1.00
C ILE A 14 -15.78 -33.31 -2.43
N SER A 15 -14.88 -32.33 -2.64
CA SER A 15 -14.55 -31.79 -3.98
C SER A 15 -14.01 -32.85 -4.94
N ARG A 16 -13.17 -33.78 -4.46
CA ARG A 16 -12.65 -34.91 -5.27
C ARG A 16 -13.74 -35.92 -5.59
N GLU A 17 -14.59 -36.21 -4.61
CA GLU A 17 -15.68 -37.20 -4.73
C GLU A 17 -16.75 -36.76 -5.74
N ILE A 18 -17.16 -35.49 -5.72
CA ILE A 18 -18.17 -34.96 -6.65
C ILE A 18 -17.59 -34.32 -7.92
N GLY A 19 -16.25 -34.30 -8.07
CA GLY A 19 -15.58 -33.69 -9.23
C GLY A 19 -15.85 -32.20 -9.42
N LYS A 20 -16.25 -31.47 -8.36
CA LYS A 20 -16.52 -30.02 -8.41
C LYS A 20 -15.46 -29.23 -7.67
N SER A 21 -15.31 -27.95 -8.01
CA SER A 21 -14.34 -27.06 -7.38
C SER A 21 -14.64 -26.87 -5.88
N ARG A 22 -13.59 -26.66 -5.08
CA ARG A 22 -13.70 -26.37 -3.64
C ARG A 22 -14.59 -25.15 -3.34
N CYS A 23 -14.64 -24.16 -4.24
CA CYS A 23 -15.53 -23.00 -4.11
C CYS A 23 -16.99 -23.38 -4.31
N PHE A 24 -17.30 -24.24 -5.27
CA PHE A 24 -18.66 -24.74 -5.48
C PHE A 24 -19.16 -25.51 -4.25
N VAL A 25 -18.33 -26.41 -3.70
CA VAL A 25 -18.68 -27.16 -2.48
C VAL A 25 -18.94 -26.22 -1.30
N LYS A 26 -18.12 -25.17 -1.13
CA LYS A 26 -18.33 -24.14 -0.11
C LYS A 26 -19.64 -23.38 -0.31
N ALA A 27 -19.94 -22.97 -1.53
CA ALA A 27 -21.16 -22.23 -1.85
C ALA A 27 -22.42 -23.07 -1.56
N VAL A 28 -22.43 -24.35 -1.96
CA VAL A 28 -23.52 -25.29 -1.68
C VAL A 28 -23.64 -25.55 -0.18
N ALA A 29 -22.54 -25.76 0.54
CA ALA A 29 -22.56 -25.97 1.99
C ALA A 29 -23.08 -24.73 2.75
N LEU A 30 -22.72 -23.52 2.30
CA LEU A 30 -23.21 -22.27 2.87
C LEU A 30 -24.71 -22.07 2.60
N GLY A 31 -25.16 -22.32 1.37
CA GLY A 31 -26.58 -22.25 1.00
C GLY A 31 -27.45 -23.28 1.74
N ALA A 32 -26.90 -24.47 1.98
CA ALA A 32 -27.56 -25.54 2.73
C ALA A 32 -27.46 -25.39 4.27
N LYS A 33 -26.89 -24.28 4.78
CA LYS A 33 -26.62 -24.03 6.22
C LYS A 33 -25.88 -25.17 6.93
N ILE A 34 -25.11 -25.97 6.19
CA ILE A 34 -24.26 -27.00 6.78
C ILE A 34 -23.11 -26.26 7.45
N SER A 35 -23.05 -26.35 8.78
CA SER A 35 -22.07 -25.62 9.61
C SER A 35 -20.65 -25.98 9.21
N THR A 36 -20.06 -25.19 8.32
CA THR A 36 -18.62 -25.24 8.06
C THR A 36 -17.95 -24.70 9.32
N ARG A 37 -17.04 -25.50 9.87
CA ARG A 37 -16.43 -25.35 11.21
C ARG A 37 -15.44 -24.16 11.27
N LEU A 38 -15.78 -23.02 10.70
CA LEU A 38 -14.92 -21.83 10.58
C LEU A 38 -15.64 -20.64 11.22
N LYS A 39 -15.79 -20.67 12.55
CA LYS A 39 -16.15 -19.45 13.28
C LYS A 39 -14.96 -18.49 13.14
N PRO A 40 -15.15 -17.24 12.65
CA PRO A 40 -14.09 -16.26 12.64
C PRO A 40 -13.58 -16.07 14.08
N ILE A 41 -12.30 -16.32 14.31
CA ILE A 41 -11.67 -16.01 15.59
C ILE A 41 -11.65 -14.48 15.68
N LYS A 42 -12.43 -13.92 16.61
CA LYS A 42 -12.37 -12.49 16.89
C LYS A 42 -11.01 -12.20 17.56
N PRO A 43 -10.21 -11.27 17.03
CA PRO A 43 -8.96 -10.88 17.68
C PRO A 43 -9.26 -10.36 19.09
N THR A 44 -8.42 -10.73 20.05
CA THR A 44 -8.48 -10.19 21.42
C THR A 44 -8.26 -8.67 21.38
N PRO A 45 -8.89 -7.87 22.27
CA PRO A 45 -8.69 -6.42 22.30
C PRO A 45 -7.22 -5.98 22.31
N LEU A 46 -6.35 -6.70 23.01
CA LEU A 46 -4.90 -6.47 23.02
C LEU A 46 -4.27 -6.61 21.62
N VAL A 47 -4.68 -7.61 20.84
CA VAL A 47 -4.20 -7.81 19.46
C VAL A 47 -4.63 -6.65 18.58
N CYS A 48 -5.87 -6.17 18.74
CA CYS A 48 -6.35 -4.99 18.02
C CYS A 48 -5.52 -3.75 18.35
N GLN A 49 -5.25 -3.50 19.63
CA GLN A 49 -4.45 -2.36 20.07
C GLN A 49 -3.04 -2.39 19.48
N ILE A 50 -2.33 -3.52 19.58
CA ILE A 50 -0.98 -3.67 19.02
C ILE A 50 -1.01 -3.53 17.48
N ALA A 51 -2.04 -4.08 16.81
CA ALA A 51 -2.20 -3.92 15.37
C ALA A 51 -2.39 -2.44 14.98
N ILE A 52 -3.18 -1.68 15.74
CA ILE A 52 -3.39 -0.23 15.55
C ILE A 52 -2.06 0.51 15.74
N GLU A 53 -1.32 0.24 16.81
CA GLU A 53 -0.03 0.90 17.06
C GLU A 53 0.98 0.64 15.94
N LEU A 54 1.12 -0.62 15.50
CA LEU A 54 1.98 -0.96 14.38
C LEU A 54 1.49 -0.32 13.08
N ALA A 55 0.17 -0.24 12.87
CA ALA A 55 -0.40 0.41 11.71
C ALA A 55 -0.13 1.91 11.69
N THR A 56 -0.22 2.58 12.83
CA THR A 56 0.09 4.01 13.01
C THR A 56 1.57 4.29 12.78
N LYS A 57 2.46 3.36 13.18
CA LYS A 57 3.90 3.38 12.88
C LYS A 57 4.23 3.09 11.40
N GLY A 58 3.24 2.79 10.57
CA GLY A 58 3.40 2.60 9.13
C GLY A 58 3.72 1.17 8.69
N PHE A 59 3.71 0.17 9.58
CA PHE A 59 3.99 -1.22 9.22
C PHE A 59 2.99 -1.75 8.19
N HIS A 60 3.48 -2.50 7.20
CA HIS A 60 2.64 -3.13 6.19
C HIS A 60 1.71 -4.18 6.82
N ARG A 61 0.47 -4.33 6.31
CA ARG A 61 -0.53 -5.25 6.88
C ARG A 61 -0.03 -6.69 6.98
N LYS A 62 0.76 -7.16 6.01
CA LYS A 62 1.40 -8.48 6.04
C LYS A 62 2.39 -8.65 7.20
N GLU A 63 3.14 -7.59 7.51
CA GLU A 63 4.12 -7.63 8.60
C GLU A 63 3.43 -7.61 9.96
N ILE A 64 2.36 -6.82 10.10
CA ILE A 64 1.51 -6.82 11.30
C ILE A 64 0.92 -8.22 11.53
N ALA A 65 0.37 -8.83 10.46
CA ALA A 65 -0.18 -10.17 10.49
C ALA A 65 0.87 -11.21 10.94
N ARG A 66 2.08 -11.12 10.40
CA ARG A 66 3.22 -11.98 10.76
C ARG A 66 3.60 -11.84 12.24
N ARG A 67 3.68 -10.60 12.76
CA ARG A 67 4.05 -10.35 14.17
C ARG A 67 3.00 -10.79 15.17
N LEU A 68 1.73 -10.70 14.79
CA LEU A 68 0.59 -11.05 15.65
C LEU A 68 0.10 -12.49 15.42
N SER A 69 0.75 -13.25 14.55
CA SER A 69 0.36 -14.63 14.19
C SER A 69 -1.11 -14.75 13.75
N ILE A 70 -1.62 -13.73 13.05
CA ILE A 70 -2.98 -13.70 12.49
C ILE A 70 -2.96 -13.63 10.97
N SER A 71 -4.10 -13.89 10.33
CA SER A 71 -4.20 -13.73 8.87
C SER A 71 -4.16 -12.25 8.48
N THR A 72 -3.66 -11.96 7.27
CA THR A 72 -3.71 -10.59 6.72
C THR A 72 -5.15 -10.07 6.61
N GLY A 73 -6.10 -10.96 6.33
CA GLY A 73 -7.54 -10.65 6.32
C GLY A 73 -8.13 -10.37 7.71
N GLY A 74 -7.44 -10.76 8.80
CA GLY A 74 -7.81 -10.35 10.16
C GLY A 74 -7.32 -8.96 10.53
N VAL A 75 -6.19 -8.52 9.96
CA VAL A 75 -5.64 -7.16 10.16
C VAL A 75 -6.44 -6.11 9.40
N GLU A 76 -6.93 -6.45 8.20
CA GLU A 76 -7.64 -5.51 7.34
C GLU A 76 -8.86 -4.86 8.01
N PRO A 77 -9.81 -5.61 8.61
CA PRO A 77 -10.92 -5.07 9.36
C PRO A 77 -10.46 -4.09 10.44
N ILE A 78 -9.47 -4.48 11.26
CA ILE A 78 -8.94 -3.64 12.35
C ILE A 78 -8.47 -2.29 11.81
N VAL A 79 -7.70 -2.29 10.72
CA VAL A 79 -7.19 -1.04 10.13
C VAL A 79 -8.31 -0.22 9.48
N SER A 80 -9.30 -0.87 8.84
CA SER A 80 -10.39 -0.17 8.14
C SER A 80 -11.45 0.39 9.06
N THR A 81 -11.71 -0.25 10.21
CA THR A 81 -12.73 0.18 11.17
C THR A 81 -12.18 1.13 12.22
N THR A 82 -10.85 1.31 12.29
CA THR A 82 -10.25 2.29 13.19
C THR A 82 -10.36 3.67 12.57
N ASP A 83 -11.14 4.55 13.21
CA ASP A 83 -11.39 5.91 12.75
C ASP A 83 -10.08 6.69 12.55
N GLY A 84 -10.00 7.42 11.44
CA GLY A 84 -8.84 8.26 11.09
C GLY A 84 -7.57 7.51 10.67
N LEU A 85 -7.40 6.24 11.03
CA LEU A 85 -6.14 5.49 10.80
C LEU A 85 -5.82 5.32 9.31
N VAL A 86 -6.83 5.08 8.46
CA VAL A 86 -6.63 4.99 7.00
C VAL A 86 -6.13 6.30 6.43
N ASN A 87 -6.70 7.43 6.87
CA ASN A 87 -6.31 8.76 6.40
C ASN A 87 -4.91 9.13 6.91
N TRP A 88 -4.62 8.85 8.18
CA TRP A 88 -3.28 8.99 8.75
C TRP A 88 -2.23 8.23 7.93
N ARG A 89 -2.50 6.96 7.60
CA ARG A 89 -1.57 6.16 6.79
C ARG A 89 -1.39 6.69 5.37
N LYS A 90 -2.44 7.25 4.76
CA LYS A 90 -2.35 7.93 3.46
C LYS A 90 -1.45 9.17 3.57
N GLN A 91 -1.63 9.96 4.63
CA GLN A 91 -0.80 11.13 4.90
C GLN A 91 0.67 10.76 5.10
N CYS A 92 0.96 9.78 5.96
CA CYS A 92 2.35 9.31 6.17
C CYS A 92 3.00 8.83 4.86
N LYS A 93 2.25 8.11 4.01
CA LYS A 93 2.73 7.66 2.70
C LYS A 93 3.00 8.84 1.76
N HIS A 94 2.10 9.82 1.76
CA HIS A 94 2.24 11.05 0.98
C HIS A 94 3.51 11.81 1.40
N GLU A 95 3.69 12.07 2.69
CA GLU A 95 4.86 12.79 3.21
C GLU A 95 6.17 12.02 3.01
N SER A 96 6.16 10.70 3.20
CA SER A 96 7.34 9.88 2.95
C SER A 96 7.75 9.94 1.48
N LYS A 97 6.77 9.95 0.56
CA LYS A 97 7.03 10.11 -0.88
C LYS A 97 7.54 11.50 -1.19
N ARG A 98 6.96 12.54 -0.59
CA ARG A 98 7.43 13.93 -0.68
C ARG A 98 8.91 14.03 -0.29
N ARG A 99 9.26 13.62 0.93
CA ARG A 99 10.64 13.71 1.45
C ARG A 99 11.64 12.99 0.54
N ARG A 100 11.29 11.78 0.08
CA ARG A 100 12.14 11.00 -0.84
C ARG A 100 12.39 11.74 -2.15
N TYR A 101 11.34 12.29 -2.75
CA TYR A 101 11.46 12.97 -4.04
C TYR A 101 12.18 14.32 -3.89
N GLN A 102 11.90 15.06 -2.82
CA GLN A 102 12.66 16.28 -2.49
C GLN A 102 14.15 15.96 -2.35
N LEU A 103 14.50 14.93 -1.58
CA LEU A 103 15.88 14.48 -1.41
C LEU A 103 16.52 14.08 -2.74
N GLN A 104 15.78 13.36 -3.61
CA GLN A 104 16.29 12.95 -4.92
C GLN A 104 16.67 14.17 -5.79
N ILE A 105 15.83 15.21 -5.83
CA ILE A 105 16.13 16.43 -6.57
C ILE A 105 17.34 17.17 -5.96
N LEU A 106 17.39 17.29 -4.64
CA LEU A 106 18.50 17.96 -3.95
C LEU A 106 19.84 17.25 -4.18
N LEU A 107 19.87 15.92 -4.06
CA LEU A 107 21.06 15.12 -4.31
C LEU A 107 21.50 15.22 -5.77
N TYR A 108 20.57 15.14 -6.72
CA TYR A 108 20.90 15.28 -8.14
C TYR A 108 21.58 16.63 -8.43
N ARG A 109 21.05 17.73 -7.88
CA ARG A 109 21.68 19.06 -8.02
C ARG A 109 23.05 19.13 -7.37
N GLN A 110 23.24 18.44 -6.25
CA GLN A 110 24.54 18.39 -5.58
C GLN A 110 25.59 17.64 -6.41
N TYR A 111 25.21 16.54 -7.05
CA TYR A 111 26.12 15.76 -7.91
C TYR A 111 26.31 16.37 -9.30
N HIS A 112 25.34 17.15 -9.78
CA HIS A 112 25.37 17.80 -11.08
C HIS A 112 25.06 19.31 -10.92
N PRO A 113 26.02 20.12 -10.43
CA PRO A 113 25.79 21.54 -10.17
C PRO A 113 25.46 22.36 -11.42
N GLU A 114 25.96 21.93 -12.59
CA GLU A 114 25.69 22.53 -13.90
C GLU A 114 24.41 22.00 -14.56
N ALA A 115 23.72 21.03 -13.93
CA ALA A 115 22.52 20.45 -14.51
C ALA A 115 21.44 21.50 -14.69
N ILE A 116 20.90 21.54 -15.89
CA ILE A 116 19.76 22.41 -16.20
C ILE A 116 18.46 21.69 -15.87
N ARG A 117 17.37 22.46 -15.84
CA ARG A 117 16.03 21.91 -15.55
C ARG A 117 15.65 20.71 -16.42
N HIS A 118 16.11 20.70 -17.68
CA HIS A 118 15.88 19.62 -18.61
C HIS A 118 16.47 18.29 -18.10
N ASP A 119 17.69 18.31 -17.58
CA ASP A 119 18.40 17.10 -17.12
C ASP A 119 17.71 16.52 -15.89
N ILE A 120 17.32 17.38 -14.94
CA ILE A 120 16.56 16.98 -13.74
C ILE A 120 15.20 16.37 -14.14
N LYS A 121 14.54 16.92 -15.17
CA LYS A 121 13.26 16.39 -15.67
C LYS A 121 13.43 15.03 -16.37
N SER A 122 14.56 14.81 -17.05
CA SER A 122 14.90 13.53 -17.66
C SER A 122 15.24 12.48 -16.60
N ASP A 123 16.21 12.77 -15.76
CA ASP A 123 16.85 11.78 -14.89
C ASP A 123 16.10 11.57 -13.58
N CYS A 124 15.39 12.60 -13.11
CA CYS A 124 14.53 12.55 -11.94
C CYS A 124 13.05 12.64 -12.30
N ASN A 125 12.65 12.13 -13.46
CA ASN A 125 11.30 12.24 -14.05
C ASN A 125 10.14 12.01 -13.05
N ALA A 126 10.15 10.86 -12.36
CA ALA A 126 9.09 10.49 -11.43
C ALA A 126 9.01 11.42 -10.21
N ALA A 127 10.17 11.90 -9.73
CA ALA A 127 10.24 12.86 -8.63
C ALA A 127 9.78 14.25 -9.10
N PHE A 128 10.27 14.69 -10.26
CA PHE A 128 9.94 15.97 -10.88
C PHE A 128 8.43 16.13 -11.08
N PHE A 129 7.78 15.23 -11.81
CA PHE A 129 6.36 15.38 -12.11
C PHE A 129 5.46 15.22 -10.90
N TRP A 130 5.86 14.39 -9.93
CA TRP A 130 5.11 14.27 -8.69
C TRP A 130 5.20 15.54 -7.85
N LEU A 131 6.40 16.10 -7.68
CA LEU A 131 6.59 17.38 -6.98
C LEU A 131 5.94 18.53 -7.74
N TYR A 132 5.98 18.55 -9.07
CA TYR A 132 5.29 19.57 -9.86
C TYR A 132 3.77 19.57 -9.62
N LYS A 133 3.19 18.37 -9.45
CA LYS A 133 1.76 18.21 -9.16
C LYS A 133 1.38 18.53 -7.72
N HIS A 134 2.22 18.19 -6.75
CA HIS A 134 1.87 18.21 -5.32
C HIS A 134 2.55 19.32 -4.51
N GLU A 135 3.72 19.78 -4.94
CA GLU A 135 4.66 20.64 -4.21
C GLU A 135 5.34 21.63 -5.18
N ARG A 136 4.53 22.27 -6.05
CA ARG A 136 5.02 23.10 -7.17
C ARG A 136 5.91 24.24 -6.70
N GLU A 137 5.49 24.96 -5.66
CA GLU A 137 6.26 26.09 -5.12
C GLU A 137 7.62 25.65 -4.59
N TRP A 138 7.66 24.54 -3.84
CA TRP A 138 8.91 23.96 -3.37
C TRP A 138 9.81 23.59 -4.55
N LEU A 139 9.24 22.94 -5.58
CA LEU A 139 9.99 22.54 -6.76
C LEU A 139 10.58 23.75 -7.49
N GLU A 140 9.77 24.77 -7.78
CA GLU A 140 10.25 25.96 -8.51
C GLU A 140 11.32 26.73 -7.70
N ILE A 141 11.20 26.84 -6.38
CA ILE A 141 12.22 27.44 -5.52
C ILE A 141 13.54 26.64 -5.59
N ASN A 142 13.46 25.31 -5.59
CA ASN A 142 14.63 24.43 -5.59
C ASN A 142 15.19 24.16 -7.00
N LEU A 143 14.52 24.62 -8.06
CA LEU A 143 14.98 24.54 -9.45
C LEU A 143 15.40 25.90 -10.03
N ARG A 144 15.40 26.98 -9.25
CA ARG A 144 15.75 28.33 -9.73
C ARG A 144 17.11 28.30 -10.46
N GLU A 145 17.11 29.04 -11.57
CA GLU A 145 17.87 28.79 -12.79
C GLU A 145 19.40 28.83 -12.63
N PRO A 146 20.15 28.10 -13.51
CA PRO A 146 21.50 28.50 -13.85
C PRO A 146 21.50 29.95 -14.30
N THR A 147 22.48 30.73 -13.84
CA THR A 147 22.73 32.13 -14.16
C THR A 147 22.29 32.51 -15.58
N PRO A 148 21.58 33.64 -15.79
CA PRO A 148 21.14 34.02 -17.13
C PRO A 148 22.33 34.08 -18.08
N LEU A 149 22.17 33.44 -19.25
CA LEU A 149 23.14 33.49 -20.34
C LEU A 149 23.53 34.96 -20.59
N HIS A 150 24.82 35.23 -20.50
CA HIS A 150 25.45 36.51 -20.80
C HIS A 150 24.77 37.14 -22.03
N GLN A 151 24.11 38.29 -21.85
CA GLN A 151 23.60 39.08 -22.97
C GLN A 151 24.82 39.43 -23.83
N SER A 152 25.00 38.75 -24.96
CA SER A 152 25.98 39.19 -25.95
C SER A 152 25.58 40.61 -26.33
N PRO A 153 26.45 41.62 -26.18
CA PRO A 153 26.12 42.95 -26.66
C PRO A 153 25.85 42.80 -28.15
N ARG A 154 24.65 43.18 -28.57
CA ARG A 154 24.34 43.35 -29.99
C ARG A 154 25.36 44.35 -30.51
N ALA A 155 26.33 43.87 -31.29
CA ALA A 155 27.23 44.73 -32.01
C ALA A 155 26.38 45.59 -32.97
N LYS A 156 26.77 46.86 -33.02
CA LYS A 156 26.15 48.03 -33.69
C LYS A 156 25.33 47.75 -34.94
#